data_AF-A0AAP2ZBU4-F1
#
_entry.id   AF-A0AAP2ZBU4-F1
#
_cell.length_a   1.000
_cell.length_b   1.000
_cell.length_c   1.000
_cell.angle_alpha   90.00
_cell.angle_beta   90.00
_cell.angle_gamma   90.00
#
_symmetry.space_group_name_H-M   'P 1'
#
loop_
_entity.id
_entity.type
_entity.pdbx_description
1 polymer ?
#
loop_
_entity_poly.entity_id
_entity_poly.type
_entity_poly.pdbx_seq_one_letter_code
_entity_poly.pdbx_strand_id
1 'polypeptide(L)'
;MIPEGALSLDGLVVAVILGMAVLTYLTKVGGLWILSHLEVSDRLEAGLSVLPGAIVIAILGPELASGGPAEWGAAAVVVVIAWRTDNILLALCGGVLAVVVFRGLG
;
A
#
# COMPACT_ATOMS: atom_id res chain seq x y z
N MET A 1 14.89 10.37 -24.79
CA MET A 1 14.38 9.88 -26.08
C MET A 1 13.25 8.90 -25.76
N ILE A 2 12.00 9.39 -25.72
CA ILE A 2 10.82 8.54 -25.45
C ILE A 2 10.53 7.79 -26.75
N PRO A 3 10.47 6.44 -26.76
CA PRO A 3 10.21 5.69 -27.97
C PRO A 3 8.82 6.05 -28.52
N GLU A 4 8.71 6.27 -29.83
CA GLU A 4 7.49 6.71 -30.54
C GLU A 4 6.31 5.70 -30.53
N GLY A 5 6.38 4.68 -29.66
CA GLY A 5 5.32 3.72 -29.36
C GLY A 5 4.82 3.75 -27.91
N ALA A 6 5.26 4.69 -27.07
CA ALA A 6 4.86 4.73 -25.65
C ALA A 6 3.34 4.97 -25.43
N LEU A 7 2.64 5.49 -26.45
CA LEU A 7 1.18 5.65 -26.48
C LEU A 7 0.52 4.76 -27.55
N SER A 8 1.15 3.65 -27.94
CA SER A 8 0.44 2.64 -28.72
C SER A 8 -0.55 1.96 -27.79
N LEU A 9 -1.84 2.24 -27.97
CA LEU A 9 -2.93 1.52 -27.29
C LEU A 9 -3.01 0.11 -27.88
N ASP A 10 -2.18 -0.79 -27.38
CA ASP A 10 -2.30 -2.21 -27.65
C ASP A 10 -3.66 -2.67 -27.10
N GLY A 11 -4.53 -3.15 -28.00
CA GLY A 11 -5.90 -3.54 -27.65
C GLY A 11 -5.95 -4.62 -26.57
N LEU A 12 -4.94 -5.49 -26.50
CA LEU A 12 -4.84 -6.51 -25.45
C LEU A 12 -4.45 -5.87 -24.12
N VAL A 13 -3.49 -4.95 -24.10
CA VAL A 13 -3.12 -4.22 -22.86
C VAL A 13 -4.31 -3.45 -22.31
N VAL A 14 -5.04 -2.75 -23.18
CA VAL A 14 -6.25 -2.01 -22.79
C VAL A 14 -7.31 -2.96 -22.23
N ALA A 15 -7.57 -4.08 -22.90
CA ALA A 15 -8.52 -5.08 -22.43
C ALA A 15 -8.13 -5.67 -21.06
N VAL A 16 -6.83 -5.93 -20.83
CA VAL A 16 -6.32 -6.42 -19.54
C VAL A 16 -6.52 -5.38 -18.44
N ILE A 17 -6.18 -4.10 -18.68
CA ILE A 17 -6.37 -3.03 -17.70
C ILE A 17 -7.86 -2.85 -17.38
N LEU A 18 -8.73 -2.88 -18.39
CA LEU A 18 -10.18 -2.82 -18.18
C LEU A 18 -10.68 -4.03 -17.38
N GLY A 19 -10.18 -5.24 -17.65
CA GLY A 19 -10.49 -6.43 -16.88
C GLY A 19 -10.06 -6.30 -15.41
N MET A 20 -8.84 -5.84 -15.17
CA MET A 20 -8.34 -5.54 -13.81
C MET A 20 -9.20 -4.50 -13.10
N ALA A 21 -9.62 -3.43 -13.80
CA ALA A 21 -10.47 -2.39 -13.25
C ALA A 21 -11.85 -2.93 -12.86
N VAL A 22 -12.48 -3.74 -13.73
CA VAL A 22 -13.77 -4.39 -13.46
C VAL A 22 -13.67 -5.31 -12.24
N LEU A 23 -12.66 -6.18 -12.17
CA LEU A 23 -12.46 -7.07 -11.03
C LEU A 23 -12.17 -6.32 -9.73
N THR A 24 -11.39 -5.24 -9.80
CA THR A 24 -11.10 -4.39 -8.64
C THR A 24 -12.38 -3.71 -8.13
N TYR A 25 -13.22 -3.22 -9.05
CA TYR A 25 -14.47 -2.58 -8.67
C TYR A 25 -15.46 -3.60 -8.08
N LEU A 26 -15.58 -4.78 -8.71
CA LEU A 26 -16.44 -5.85 -8.24
C LEU A 26 -16.05 -6.35 -6.84
N THR A 27 -14.76 -6.50 -6.55
CA THR A 27 -14.30 -6.92 -5.22
C THR A 27 -14.59 -5.87 -4.15
N LYS A 28 -14.38 -4.58 -4.45
CA LYS A 28 -14.68 -3.47 -3.53
C LYS A 28 -16.18 -3.34 -3.25
N VAL A 29 -16.98 -3.22 -4.31
CA VAL A 29 -18.43 -3.01 -4.18
C VAL A 29 -19.12 -4.27 -3.69
N GLY A 30 -18.70 -5.44 -4.16
CA GLY A 30 -19.23 -6.72 -3.70
C GLY A 30 -19.01 -6.93 -2.21
N GLY A 31 -17.82 -6.61 -1.69
CA GLY A 31 -17.55 -6.68 -0.25
C GLY A 31 -18.46 -5.75 0.55
N LEU A 32 -18.62 -4.50 0.09
CA LEU A 32 -19.48 -3.52 0.77
C LEU A 32 -20.98 -3.92 0.72
N TRP A 33 -21.43 -4.44 -0.43
CA TRP A 33 -22.79 -4.91 -0.63
C TRP A 33 -23.11 -6.14 0.22
N ILE A 34 -22.20 -7.10 0.32
CA ILE A 34 -22.38 -8.26 1.20
C ILE A 34 -22.48 -7.79 2.66
N LEU A 35 -21.58 -6.91 3.08
CA LEU A 35 -21.57 -6.40 4.45
C LEU A 35 -22.83 -5.58 4.79
N SER A 36 -23.45 -4.92 3.81
CA SER A 36 -24.70 -4.19 4.01
C SER A 36 -25.94 -5.07 4.12
N HIS A 37 -25.87 -6.35 3.69
CA HIS A 37 -27.00 -7.29 3.72
C HIS A 37 -26.90 -8.33 4.85
N LEU A 38 -25.77 -8.40 5.55
CA LEU A 38 -25.57 -9.31 6.67
C LEU A 38 -25.71 -8.56 8.00
N GLU A 39 -26.32 -9.19 8.99
CA GLU A 39 -26.27 -8.71 10.37
C GLU A 39 -24.83 -8.89 10.90
N VAL A 40 -24.10 -7.78 10.99
CA VAL A 40 -22.72 -7.77 11.47
C VAL A 40 -22.74 -7.94 12.98
N SER A 41 -22.28 -9.09 13.48
CA SER A 41 -22.10 -9.31 14.93
C SER A 41 -20.99 -8.41 15.49
N ASP A 42 -21.07 -8.04 16.78
CA ASP A 42 -20.06 -7.22 17.48
C ASP A 42 -18.62 -7.72 17.27
N ARG A 43 -18.43 -9.05 17.22
CA ARG A 43 -17.10 -9.67 16.99
C ARG A 43 -16.57 -9.41 15.59
N LEU A 44 -17.44 -9.46 14.58
CA LEU A 44 -17.06 -9.21 13.19
C LEU A 44 -16.75 -7.74 12.99
N GLU A 45 -17.56 -6.84 13.55
CA GLU A 45 -17.32 -5.40 13.49
C GLU A 45 -15.97 -5.03 14.13
N ALA A 46 -15.68 -5.58 15.32
CA ALA A 46 -14.39 -5.42 15.96
C ALA A 46 -13.23 -5.91 15.08
N GLY A 47 -13.37 -7.07 14.43
CA GLY A 47 -12.36 -7.59 13.49
C GLY A 47 -12.15 -6.69 12.27
N LEU A 48 -13.24 -6.20 11.68
CA LEU A 48 -13.19 -5.30 10.52
C LEU A 48 -12.57 -3.95 10.85
N SER A 49 -12.73 -3.44 12.08
CA SER A 49 -12.12 -2.18 12.51
C SER A 49 -10.59 -2.22 12.56
N VAL A 50 -10.00 -3.38 12.84
CA VAL A 50 -8.54 -3.57 12.92
C VAL A 50 -7.94 -4.01 11.58
N LEU A 51 -8.76 -4.57 10.69
CA LEU A 51 -8.36 -5.12 9.39
C LEU A 51 -7.48 -4.18 8.54
N PRO A 52 -7.76 -2.85 8.42
CA PRO A 52 -6.94 -1.96 7.60
C PRO A 52 -5.48 -1.89 8.08
N GLY A 53 -5.27 -1.75 9.39
CA GLY A 53 -3.93 -1.73 9.97
C GLY A 53 -3.24 -3.10 9.86
N ALA A 54 -3.98 -4.18 10.10
CA ALA A 54 -3.46 -5.53 10.01
C ALA A 54 -2.96 -5.87 8.60
N ILE A 55 -3.68 -5.48 7.54
CA ILE A 55 -3.27 -5.71 6.15
C ILE A 55 -1.97 -4.96 5.83
N VAL A 56 -1.85 -3.69 6.27
CA VAL A 56 -0.61 -2.91 6.08
C VAL A 56 0.56 -3.63 6.74
N ILE A 57 0.42 -4.08 7.98
CA ILE A 57 1.48 -4.81 8.69
C ILE A 57 1.76 -6.18 8.06
N ALA A 58 0.76 -6.88 7.54
CA ALA A 58 0.95 -8.16 6.86
C ALA A 58 1.74 -8.02 5.54
N ILE A 59 1.67 -6.87 4.87
CA ILE A 59 2.42 -6.56 3.66
C ILE A 59 3.81 -6.02 4.00
N LEU A 60 3.90 -5.04 4.92
CA LEU A 60 5.18 -4.42 5.29
C LEU A 60 6.06 -5.32 6.16
N GLY A 61 5.45 -6.15 7.00
CA GLY A 61 6.13 -7.06 7.92
C GLY A 61 7.15 -7.97 7.24
N PRO A 62 6.80 -8.75 6.20
CA PRO A 62 7.76 -9.57 5.48
C PRO A 62 8.84 -8.74 4.79
N GLU A 63 8.49 -7.62 4.15
CA GLU A 63 9.46 -6.73 3.50
C GLU A 63 10.49 -6.18 4.49
N LEU A 64 10.05 -5.73 5.67
CA LEU A 64 10.93 -5.29 6.75
C LEU A 64 11.74 -6.45 7.32
N ALA A 65 11.16 -7.63 7.48
CA ALA A 65 11.87 -8.81 8.00
C ALA A 65 12.95 -9.32 7.04
N SER A 66 12.72 -9.23 5.73
CA SER A 66 13.72 -9.55 4.69
C SER A 66 14.69 -8.41 4.40
N GLY A 67 14.39 -7.20 4.89
CA GLY A 67 15.22 -6.01 4.74
C GLY A 67 16.50 -6.05 5.57
N GLY A 68 17.41 -5.13 5.28
CA GLY A 68 18.67 -4.96 6.01
C GLY A 68 18.64 -3.77 6.99
N PRO A 69 19.81 -3.43 7.57
CA PRO A 69 19.94 -2.31 8.50
C PRO A 69 19.49 -0.96 7.93
N ALA A 70 19.62 -0.78 6.61
CA ALA A 70 19.17 0.42 5.91
C ALA A 70 17.64 0.55 5.93
N GLU A 71 16.93 -0.53 5.64
CA GLU A 71 15.46 -0.58 5.66
C GLU A 71 14.92 -0.37 7.08
N TRP A 72 15.55 -0.98 8.08
CA TRP A 72 15.15 -0.79 9.49
C TRP A 72 15.42 0.62 9.98
N GLY A 73 16.56 1.21 9.62
CA GLY A 73 16.88 2.59 9.92
C GLY A 73 15.87 3.55 9.30
N ALA A 74 15.50 3.33 8.04
CA ALA A 74 14.51 4.16 7.36
C ALA A 74 13.11 4.02 7.97
N ALA A 75 12.71 2.81 8.34
CA ALA A 75 11.45 2.58 9.05
C ALA A 75 11.40 3.36 10.38
N ALA A 76 12.50 3.38 11.14
CA ALA A 76 12.59 4.18 12.36
C ALA A 76 12.43 5.68 12.10
N VAL A 77 13.05 6.20 11.02
CA VAL A 77 12.88 7.60 10.60
C VAL A 77 11.43 7.91 10.25
N VAL A 78 10.74 7.03 9.50
CA VAL A 78 9.31 7.20 9.18
C VAL A 78 8.47 7.30 10.44
N VAL A 79 8.68 6.39 11.41
CA VAL A 79 7.95 6.39 12.69
C VAL A 79 8.18 7.69 13.45
N VAL A 80 9.43 8.16 13.54
CA VAL A 80 9.76 9.41 14.25
C VAL A 80 9.11 10.62 13.58
N ILE A 81 9.14 10.71 12.25
CA ILE A 81 8.54 11.84 11.53
C ILE A 81 7.02 11.80 11.66
N ALA A 82 6.40 10.64 11.43
CA ALA A 82 4.96 10.48 11.53
C ALA A 82 4.46 10.86 12.94
N TRP A 83 5.12 10.36 13.98
CA TRP A 83 4.72 10.62 15.36
C TRP A 83 4.92 12.09 15.79
N ARG A 84 5.91 12.78 15.22
CA ARG A 84 6.24 14.16 15.62
C ARG A 84 5.50 15.22 14.82
N THR A 85 5.09 14.91 13.58
CA THR A 85 4.53 15.90 12.66
C THR A 85 3.07 15.65 12.30
N ASP A 86 2.52 14.46 12.61
CA ASP A 86 1.20 13.98 12.17
C ASP A 86 0.96 14.20 10.65
N ASN A 87 2.04 14.32 9.87
CA ASN A 87 2.00 14.66 8.46
C ASN A 87 2.55 13.49 7.63
N ILE A 88 1.63 12.82 6.95
CA ILE A 88 1.91 11.64 6.13
C ILE A 88 2.88 11.96 4.97
N LEU A 89 2.77 13.14 4.36
CA LEU A 89 3.65 13.54 3.25
C LEU A 89 5.10 13.70 3.72
N LEU A 90 5.31 14.30 4.89
CA LEU A 90 6.65 14.44 5.47
C LEU A 90 7.24 13.07 5.84
N ALA A 91 6.44 12.19 6.43
CA ALA A 91 6.87 10.84 6.77
C ALA A 91 7.26 10.04 5.53
N LEU A 92 6.47 10.14 4.45
CA LEU A 92 6.75 9.49 3.17
C LEU A 92 8.05 10.02 2.54
N CYS A 93 8.19 11.34 2.41
CA CYS A 93 9.41 11.95 1.86
C CYS A 93 10.64 11.58 2.69
N GLY A 94 10.52 11.64 4.02
CA GLY A 94 11.59 11.27 4.94
C GLY A 94 11.99 9.81 4.84
N GLY A 95 11.03 8.89 4.72
CA GLY A 95 11.28 7.47 4.52
C GLY A 95 12.00 7.16 3.23
N VAL A 96 11.53 7.71 2.10
CA VAL A 96 12.17 7.51 0.79
C VAL A 96 13.61 8.04 0.81
N LEU A 97 13.81 9.26 1.32
CA LEU A 97 15.14 9.83 1.44
C LEU A 97 16.05 9.00 2.36
N ALA A 98 15.53 8.53 3.50
CA ALA A 98 16.28 7.70 4.43
C ALA A 98 16.72 6.38 3.80
N VAL A 99 15.83 5.66 3.09
CA VAL A 99 16.20 4.41 2.39
C VAL A 99 17.29 4.67 1.36
N VAL A 100 17.14 5.71 0.52
CA VAL A 100 18.12 6.03 -0.53
C VAL A 100 19.48 6.36 0.08
N VAL A 101 19.52 7.17 1.13
CA VAL A 101 20.76 7.55 1.81
C VAL A 101 21.39 6.35 2.49
N PHE A 102 20.63 5.56 3.26
CA PHE A 102 21.17 4.42 3.99
C PHE A 102 21.66 3.31 3.05
N ARG A 103 20.98 3.07 1.92
CA ARG A 103 21.45 2.14 0.89
C ARG A 103 22.66 2.65 0.11
N GLY A 104 22.87 3.96 0.05
CA GLY A 104 24.05 4.55 -0.59
C GLY A 104 25.29 4.62 0.30
N LEU A 105 25.12 4.46 1.62
CA LEU A 105 26.19 4.46 2.61
C LEU A 105 26.72 3.06 2.97
N GLY A 106 26.00 2.00 2.58
CA GLY A 106 26.38 0.59 2.72
C GLY A 106 26.76 -0.03 1.38
#